data_AF-A0A3Q8SPY2-F1
#
_entry.id   AF-A0A3Q8SPY2-F1
#
_cell.length_a   1.000
_cell.length_b   1.000
_cell.length_c   1.000
_cell.angle_alpha   90.00
_cell.angle_beta   90.00
_cell.angle_gamma   90.00
#
_symmetry.space_group_name_H-M   'P 1'
#
loop_
_entity.id
_entity.type
_entity.pdbx_description
1 polymer ?
#
loop_
_entity_poly.entity_id
_entity_poly.type
_entity_poly.pdbx_seq_one_letter_code
_entity_poly.pdbx_strand_id
1 'polypeptide(L)'
;MSLSEAEVKEKMGIDTFSQISQLKKYHLSYNEKYRLFLIKENSHWKNNSRIENGFAAYLKPAIGRNKYKKQRKPSKDGYQQGHIFGVELIQHISKLKTPEFENFKGKDKLPNNFLENRLVKTYNAGFKNIFRQTEQANGYGKKKSSKEYIGQAKFEQQVNNFLKHNESTNSNIQVYYEAEAIYNDSEISVIGTRLYARVVGDEKHPLNKIVDSKKKEAKPYIPFHVFIPNVEE
;
A
#
# COMPACT_ATOMS: atom_id res chain seq x y z
N MET A 1 9.45 -16.82 16.57
CA MET A 1 9.18 -18.12 15.93
C MET A 1 8.78 -17.86 14.48
N SER A 2 9.33 -18.61 13.53
CA SER A 2 8.86 -18.63 12.14
C SER A 2 7.58 -19.45 12.06
N LEU A 3 6.58 -18.97 11.33
CA LEU A 3 5.33 -19.71 11.12
C LEU A 3 5.61 -20.97 10.28
N SER A 4 4.87 -22.02 10.56
CA SER A 4 4.75 -23.17 9.67
C SER A 4 4.06 -22.77 8.36
N GLU A 5 4.28 -23.53 7.29
CA GLU A 5 3.58 -23.29 6.02
C GLU A 5 2.06 -23.43 6.16
N ALA A 6 1.59 -24.33 7.03
CA ALA A 6 0.16 -24.52 7.31
C ALA A 6 -0.45 -23.25 7.95
N GLU A 7 0.23 -22.66 8.93
CA GLU A 7 -0.23 -21.39 9.54
C GLU A 7 -0.23 -20.25 8.52
N VAL A 8 0.79 -20.16 7.65
CA VAL A 8 0.81 -19.13 6.60
C VAL A 8 -0.37 -19.26 5.65
N LYS A 9 -0.69 -20.50 5.23
CA LYS A 9 -1.83 -20.80 4.35
C LYS A 9 -3.16 -20.38 4.99
N GLU A 10 -3.37 -20.79 6.24
CA GLU A 10 -4.57 -20.43 7.01
C GLU A 10 -4.74 -18.91 7.11
N LYS A 11 -3.69 -18.20 7.54
CA LYS A 11 -3.74 -16.74 7.73
C LYS A 11 -3.87 -15.95 6.41
N MET A 12 -3.54 -16.57 5.28
CA MET A 12 -3.71 -15.98 3.94
C MET A 12 -5.02 -16.37 3.25
N GLY A 13 -5.74 -17.38 3.78
CA GLY A 13 -6.94 -17.92 3.13
C GLY A 13 -6.64 -18.61 1.80
N ILE A 14 -5.55 -19.37 1.74
CA ILE A 14 -5.08 -20.07 0.53
C ILE A 14 -4.84 -21.55 0.79
N ASP A 15 -4.96 -22.37 -0.25
CA ASP A 15 -4.66 -23.80 -0.15
C ASP A 15 -3.19 -24.11 -0.46
N THR A 16 -2.56 -23.36 -1.36
CA THR A 16 -1.24 -23.70 -1.90
C THR A 16 -0.28 -22.51 -1.98
N PHE A 17 0.57 -22.33 -0.97
CA PHE A 17 1.59 -21.28 -0.95
C PHE A 17 2.65 -21.43 -2.06
N SER A 18 2.88 -22.65 -2.54
CA SER A 18 3.82 -22.88 -3.65
C SER A 18 3.38 -22.24 -4.98
N GLN A 19 2.10 -21.83 -5.10
CA GLN A 19 1.53 -21.13 -6.25
C GLN A 19 1.53 -19.60 -6.06
N ILE A 20 2.33 -19.06 -5.16
CA ILE A 20 2.44 -17.60 -4.95
C ILE A 20 3.89 -17.17 -5.15
N SER A 21 4.34 -17.26 -6.40
CA SER A 21 5.71 -16.88 -6.80
C SER A 21 6.13 -15.49 -6.33
N GLN A 22 5.19 -14.53 -6.31
CA GLN A 22 5.43 -13.15 -5.87
C GLN A 22 5.85 -13.06 -4.39
N LEU A 23 5.26 -13.87 -3.49
CA LEU A 23 5.54 -13.79 -2.05
C LEU A 23 6.77 -14.57 -1.61
N LYS A 24 7.21 -15.58 -2.38
CA LYS A 24 8.42 -16.35 -2.08
C LYS A 24 9.69 -15.50 -2.06
N LYS A 25 9.64 -14.29 -2.63
CA LYS A 25 10.73 -13.32 -2.62
C LYS A 25 10.94 -12.64 -1.26
N TYR A 26 9.99 -12.79 -0.34
CA TYR A 26 9.96 -12.07 0.93
C TYR A 26 10.06 -13.01 2.14
N HIS A 27 10.72 -12.54 3.19
CA HIS A 27 10.63 -13.18 4.51
C HIS A 27 9.44 -12.63 5.27
N LEU A 28 8.44 -13.49 5.51
CA LEU A 28 7.18 -13.11 6.14
C LEU A 28 7.18 -13.43 7.62
N SER A 29 6.65 -12.51 8.44
CA SER A 29 6.28 -12.78 9.82
C SER A 29 4.91 -12.22 10.12
N TYR A 30 4.00 -13.03 10.67
CA TYR A 30 2.64 -12.61 10.95
C TYR A 30 2.55 -11.81 12.25
N ASN A 31 1.74 -10.75 12.22
CA ASN A 31 1.40 -9.94 13.36
C ASN A 31 -0.04 -10.28 13.79
N GLU A 32 -0.18 -11.13 14.80
CA GLU A 32 -1.49 -11.56 15.33
C GLU A 32 -2.36 -10.38 15.79
N LYS A 33 -1.74 -9.33 16.34
CA LYS A 33 -2.47 -8.16 16.84
C LYS A 33 -3.13 -7.37 15.71
N TYR A 34 -2.52 -7.32 14.53
CA TYR A 34 -3.00 -6.51 13.40
C TYR A 34 -3.48 -7.34 12.22
N ARG A 35 -3.39 -8.67 12.31
CA ARG A 35 -3.82 -9.65 11.32
C ARG A 35 -3.24 -9.41 9.93
N LEU A 36 -1.93 -9.17 9.88
CA LEU A 36 -1.18 -8.92 8.65
C LEU A 36 0.22 -9.51 8.73
N PHE A 37 0.89 -9.61 7.58
CA PHE A 37 2.28 -10.04 7.51
C PHE A 37 3.21 -8.83 7.45
N LEU A 38 4.21 -8.81 8.31
CA LEU A 38 5.36 -7.93 8.18
C LEU A 38 6.37 -8.59 7.22
N ILE A 39 6.89 -7.82 6.29
CA ILE A 39 7.94 -8.27 5.37
C ILE A 39 9.29 -7.82 5.94
N LYS A 40 10.15 -8.77 6.27
CA LYS A 40 11.51 -8.52 6.74
C LYS A 40 12.46 -8.51 5.56
N GLU A 41 13.07 -7.36 5.28
CA GLU A 41 14.16 -7.27 4.32
C GLU A 41 15.49 -7.48 5.03
N ASN A 42 16.27 -8.50 4.63
CA ASN A 42 17.60 -8.76 5.20
C ASN A 42 18.69 -7.79 4.69
N SER A 43 18.36 -6.87 3.77
CA SER A 43 19.31 -5.90 3.24
C SER A 43 18.68 -4.52 3.12
N HIS A 44 19.25 -3.54 3.82
CA HIS A 44 18.95 -2.12 3.79
C HIS A 44 18.39 -1.63 2.45
N TRP A 45 17.06 -1.52 2.32
CA TRP A 45 16.31 -0.62 1.43
C TRP A 45 16.90 -0.37 0.02
N LYS A 46 17.62 -1.34 -0.54
CA LYS A 46 18.18 -1.28 -1.89
C LYS A 46 17.01 -1.61 -2.81
N ASN A 47 16.49 -0.58 -3.47
CA ASN A 47 15.44 -0.64 -4.50
C ASN A 47 15.44 -1.98 -5.27
N ASN A 48 14.71 -2.95 -4.75
CA ASN A 48 14.40 -4.20 -5.42
C ASN A 48 12.93 -4.10 -5.83
N SER A 49 12.58 -3.08 -6.62
CA SER A 49 11.25 -2.93 -7.20
C SER A 49 11.02 -4.05 -8.23
N ARG A 50 10.87 -5.28 -7.73
CA ARG A 50 10.38 -6.45 -8.47
C ARG A 50 8.85 -6.46 -8.42
N ILE A 51 8.24 -5.28 -8.53
CA ILE A 51 6.80 -5.13 -8.60
C ILE A 51 6.38 -5.64 -9.96
N GLU A 52 5.55 -6.65 -9.97
CA GLU A 52 5.01 -7.21 -11.21
C GLU A 52 3.64 -6.59 -11.49
N ASN A 53 2.75 -6.57 -10.48
CA ASN A 53 1.36 -6.15 -10.62
C ASN A 53 1.02 -5.04 -9.61
N GLY A 54 1.59 -3.85 -9.80
CA GLY A 54 1.46 -2.77 -8.81
C GLY A 54 1.81 -1.38 -9.30
N PHE A 55 1.85 -0.44 -8.37
CA PHE A 55 2.24 0.95 -8.59
C PHE A 55 3.39 1.33 -7.66
N ALA A 56 4.38 2.05 -8.19
CA ALA A 56 5.42 2.71 -7.42
C ALA A 56 5.46 4.20 -7.77
N ALA A 57 5.61 5.04 -6.75
CA ALA A 57 5.63 6.49 -6.92
C ALA A 57 6.45 7.20 -5.84
N TYR A 58 7.07 8.33 -6.22
CA TYR A 58 7.44 9.35 -5.25
C TYR A 58 6.27 10.31 -5.04
N LEU A 59 5.92 10.49 -3.77
CA LEU A 59 4.84 11.35 -3.31
C LEU A 59 5.42 12.60 -2.66
N LYS A 60 4.88 13.77 -3.01
CA LYS A 60 5.24 15.06 -2.41
C LYS A 60 4.01 15.72 -1.78
N PRO A 61 4.21 16.59 -0.77
CA PRO A 61 3.15 17.45 -0.27
C PRO A 61 2.47 18.21 -1.43
N ALA A 62 1.13 18.18 -1.47
CA ALA A 62 0.35 18.60 -2.61
C ALA A 62 -0.19 20.02 -2.42
N ILE A 63 0.65 21.05 -2.62
CA ILE A 63 0.20 22.44 -2.52
C ILE A 63 -0.78 22.76 -3.67
N GLY A 64 -2.03 23.08 -3.34
CA GLY A 64 -3.02 23.57 -4.31
C GLY A 64 -3.53 22.57 -5.35
N ARG A 65 -3.39 21.26 -5.13
CA ARG A 65 -3.85 20.22 -6.08
C ARG A 65 -5.29 19.76 -5.83
N ASN A 66 -5.90 19.16 -6.85
CA ASN A 66 -7.24 18.57 -6.78
C ASN A 66 -7.32 17.50 -5.69
N LYS A 67 -8.36 17.59 -4.84
CA LYS A 67 -8.61 16.62 -3.77
C LYS A 67 -9.37 15.42 -4.32
N TYR A 68 -8.68 14.29 -4.44
CA TYR A 68 -9.32 13.02 -4.77
C TYR A 68 -9.84 12.36 -3.48
N LYS A 69 -11.08 11.87 -3.51
CA LYS A 69 -11.70 11.12 -2.40
C LYS A 69 -12.19 9.77 -2.91
N LYS A 70 -12.08 8.73 -2.09
CA LYS A 70 -12.70 7.42 -2.41
C LYS A 70 -14.21 7.62 -2.58
N GLN A 71 -14.75 7.27 -3.74
CA GLN A 71 -16.20 7.16 -3.91
C GLN A 71 -16.63 5.85 -3.25
N ARG A 72 -17.34 5.94 -2.11
CA ARG A 72 -17.88 4.76 -1.44
C ARG A 72 -19.14 4.32 -2.16
N LYS A 73 -19.09 3.19 -2.87
CA LYS A 73 -20.30 2.43 -3.21
C LYS A 73 -20.33 1.20 -2.31
N PRO A 74 -21.35 1.05 -1.43
CA PRO A 74 -21.50 -0.16 -0.64
C PRO A 74 -21.73 -1.34 -1.59
N SER A 75 -21.01 -2.44 -1.36
CA SER A 75 -21.27 -3.71 -2.04
C SER A 75 -22.27 -4.52 -1.23
N LYS A 76 -23.13 -5.29 -1.89
CA LYS A 76 -24.05 -6.22 -1.22
C LYS A 76 -23.39 -7.55 -0.79
N ASP A 77 -22.18 -7.83 -1.30
CA ASP A 77 -21.60 -9.18 -1.25
C ASP A 77 -20.36 -9.29 -0.32
N GLY A 78 -20.11 -8.30 0.54
CA GLY A 78 -18.96 -8.27 1.46
C GLY A 78 -17.61 -7.87 0.82
N TYR A 79 -17.58 -7.54 -0.48
CA TYR A 79 -16.36 -7.16 -1.18
C TYR A 79 -16.44 -5.77 -1.81
N GLN A 80 -15.44 -4.95 -1.56
CA GLN A 80 -15.35 -3.60 -2.09
C GLN A 80 -14.50 -3.55 -3.36
N GLN A 81 -14.71 -2.50 -4.15
CA GLN A 81 -13.76 -2.09 -5.20
C GLN A 81 -12.53 -1.48 -4.52
N GLY A 82 -11.62 -2.35 -4.10
CA GLY A 82 -10.34 -2.00 -3.50
C GLY A 82 -9.44 -1.38 -4.56
N HIS A 83 -8.78 -0.28 -4.22
CA HIS A 83 -7.79 0.31 -5.12
C HIS A 83 -6.41 -0.21 -4.75
N ILE A 84 -5.56 -0.62 -5.71
CA ILE A 84 -4.18 -1.05 -5.40
C ILE A 84 -3.41 0.14 -4.84
N PHE A 85 -3.45 1.26 -5.54
CA PHE A 85 -2.94 2.55 -5.12
C PHE A 85 -4.11 3.45 -4.68
N GLY A 86 -4.15 3.80 -3.41
CA GLY A 86 -5.21 4.61 -2.81
C GLY A 86 -5.46 5.92 -3.54
N VAL A 87 -6.72 6.15 -3.90
CA VAL A 87 -7.18 7.34 -4.65
C VAL A 87 -6.74 8.65 -4.01
N GLU A 88 -6.76 8.74 -2.69
CA GLU A 88 -6.34 9.96 -1.97
C GLU A 88 -4.85 10.25 -2.07
N LEU A 89 -4.02 9.25 -2.36
CA LEU A 89 -2.57 9.43 -2.55
C LEU A 89 -2.24 9.95 -3.95
N ILE A 90 -3.17 9.86 -4.92
CA ILE A 90 -2.95 10.27 -6.31
C ILE A 90 -2.58 11.75 -6.40
N GLN A 91 -3.22 12.60 -5.60
CA GLN A 91 -2.93 14.04 -5.55
C GLN A 91 -1.47 14.33 -5.20
N HIS A 92 -0.81 13.43 -4.46
CA HIS A 92 0.55 13.59 -4.01
C HIS A 92 1.59 13.06 -5.01
N ILE A 93 1.17 12.35 -6.08
CA ILE A 93 2.10 11.78 -7.05
C ILE A 93 2.94 12.91 -7.67
N SER A 94 4.26 12.80 -7.49
CA SER A 94 5.25 13.70 -8.11
C SER A 94 6.02 13.00 -9.21
N LYS A 95 6.24 11.67 -9.10
CA LYS A 95 6.92 10.88 -10.12
C LYS A 95 6.50 9.41 -10.02
N LEU A 96 6.03 8.81 -11.12
CA LEU A 96 5.78 7.37 -11.18
C LEU A 96 7.07 6.58 -11.48
N LYS A 97 7.11 5.34 -11.01
CA LYS A 97 8.26 4.43 -11.11
C LYS A 97 7.92 3.04 -11.64
N THR A 98 6.65 2.70 -11.77
CA THR A 98 6.19 1.38 -12.23
C THR A 98 6.66 1.06 -13.67
N PRO A 99 7.09 -0.19 -13.97
CA PRO A 99 7.57 -0.60 -15.30
C PRO A 99 6.62 -0.33 -16.47
N GLU A 100 5.30 -0.47 -16.29
CA GLU A 100 4.32 -0.20 -17.36
C GLU A 100 4.27 1.28 -17.82
N PHE A 101 5.02 2.16 -17.16
CA PHE A 101 5.06 3.60 -17.43
C PHE A 101 6.46 4.05 -17.88
N GLU A 102 7.26 3.18 -18.49
CA GLU A 102 8.53 3.56 -19.14
C GLU A 102 8.35 4.75 -20.10
N ASN A 103 7.18 4.87 -20.75
CA ASN A 103 6.79 6.01 -21.60
C ASN A 103 6.65 7.37 -20.85
N PHE A 104 6.73 7.38 -19.52
CA PHE A 104 6.68 8.57 -18.67
C PHE A 104 7.93 8.76 -17.80
N LYS A 105 8.99 7.98 -18.05
CA LYS A 105 10.28 8.09 -17.37
C LYS A 105 10.84 9.52 -17.52
N GLY A 106 10.95 10.24 -16.40
CA GLY A 106 11.52 11.60 -16.37
C GLY A 106 10.53 12.76 -16.48
N LYS A 107 9.22 12.51 -16.55
CA LYS A 107 8.21 13.60 -16.48
C LYS A 107 7.84 13.89 -15.02
N ASP A 108 8.01 15.15 -14.60
CA ASP A 108 7.73 15.63 -13.23
C ASP A 108 6.23 15.83 -12.93
N LYS A 109 5.38 15.77 -13.97
CA LYS A 109 3.93 15.89 -13.85
C LYS A 109 3.25 14.96 -14.84
N LEU A 110 2.28 14.20 -14.35
CA LEU A 110 1.39 13.39 -15.19
C LEU A 110 0.11 14.17 -15.46
N PRO A 111 -0.44 14.13 -16.69
CA PRO A 111 -1.71 14.79 -16.98
C PRO A 111 -2.83 14.25 -16.08
N ASN A 112 -3.67 15.14 -15.52
CA ASN A 112 -4.79 14.75 -14.65
C ASN A 112 -5.73 13.75 -15.34
N ASN A 113 -6.05 13.94 -16.61
CA ASN A 113 -6.89 13.03 -17.39
C ASN A 113 -6.28 11.63 -17.50
N PHE A 114 -4.94 11.52 -17.52
CA PHE A 114 -4.25 10.24 -17.57
C PHE A 114 -4.33 9.50 -16.23
N LEU A 115 -4.08 10.22 -15.13
CA LEU A 115 -4.23 9.68 -13.77
C LEU A 115 -5.68 9.23 -13.52
N GLU A 116 -6.66 10.03 -13.93
CA GLU A 116 -8.07 9.66 -13.82
C GLU A 116 -8.43 8.43 -14.65
N ASN A 117 -8.00 8.36 -15.91
CA ASN A 117 -8.36 7.23 -16.77
C ASN A 117 -7.67 5.90 -16.37
N ARG A 118 -6.54 5.95 -15.68
CA ARG A 118 -5.76 4.74 -15.30
C ARG A 118 -5.93 4.33 -13.84
N LEU A 119 -6.01 5.30 -12.93
CA LEU A 119 -6.06 5.04 -11.50
C LEU A 119 -7.46 5.18 -10.91
N VAL A 120 -8.39 5.79 -11.64
CA VAL A 120 -9.75 6.09 -11.14
C VAL A 120 -10.85 5.42 -12.00
N LYS A 121 -10.73 5.38 -13.33
CA LYS A 121 -11.75 4.83 -14.25
C LYS A 121 -11.38 3.42 -14.73
N THR A 122 -12.39 2.56 -14.90
CA THR A 122 -12.28 1.12 -15.20
C THR A 122 -12.25 0.75 -16.69
N TYR A 123 -12.18 1.73 -17.60
CA TYR A 123 -12.56 1.57 -19.01
C TYR A 123 -11.49 1.00 -19.96
N ASN A 124 -10.25 0.78 -19.53
CA ASN A 124 -9.18 0.32 -20.43
C ASN A 124 -8.78 -1.15 -20.19
N ALA A 125 -8.50 -1.86 -21.28
CA ALA A 125 -8.13 -3.28 -21.34
C ALA A 125 -6.67 -3.56 -20.92
N GLY A 126 -6.20 -2.98 -19.80
CA GLY A 126 -4.88 -3.23 -19.22
C GLY A 126 -4.93 -3.33 -17.69
N PHE A 127 -3.77 -3.42 -17.02
CA PHE A 127 -3.67 -3.48 -15.57
C PHE A 127 -4.51 -2.39 -14.90
N LYS A 128 -5.39 -2.82 -13.99
CA LYS A 128 -6.40 -1.97 -13.35
C LYS A 128 -5.96 -1.65 -11.93
N ASN A 129 -6.07 -0.39 -11.55
CA ASN A 129 -5.89 0.03 -10.15
C ASN A 129 -7.02 -0.47 -9.23
N ILE A 130 -7.96 -1.28 -9.70
CA ILE A 130 -9.13 -1.72 -8.94
C ILE A 130 -9.23 -3.23 -9.01
N PHE A 131 -9.40 -3.86 -7.85
CA PHE A 131 -9.66 -5.29 -7.70
C PHE A 131 -10.69 -5.54 -6.59
N ARG A 132 -11.16 -6.79 -6.50
CA ARG A 132 -12.10 -7.22 -5.48
C ARG A 132 -11.35 -7.43 -4.15
N GLN A 133 -11.65 -6.61 -3.14
CA GLN A 133 -10.97 -6.65 -1.84
C GLN A 133 -11.99 -6.76 -0.70
N THR A 134 -11.72 -7.57 0.33
CA THR A 134 -12.60 -7.72 1.50
C THR A 134 -12.74 -6.40 2.26
N GLU A 135 -13.84 -6.22 3.01
CA GLU A 135 -14.00 -5.01 3.83
C GLU A 135 -12.89 -4.88 4.87
N GLN A 136 -12.46 -6.02 5.42
CA GLN A 136 -11.34 -6.11 6.35
C GLN A 136 -10.05 -5.61 5.73
N ALA A 137 -9.67 -6.12 4.55
CA ALA A 137 -8.41 -5.79 3.89
C ALA A 137 -8.39 -4.37 3.31
N ASN A 138 -9.51 -3.85 2.78
CA ASN A 138 -9.58 -2.49 2.24
C ASN A 138 -9.70 -1.41 3.33
N GLY A 139 -10.33 -1.75 4.47
CA GLY A 139 -10.74 -0.80 5.49
C GLY A 139 -9.62 -0.19 6.34
N TYR A 140 -10.00 0.65 7.30
CA TYR A 140 -9.08 1.27 8.27
C TYR A 140 -8.67 0.33 9.41
N GLY A 141 -9.32 -0.81 9.52
CA GLY A 141 -9.34 -1.59 10.76
C GLY A 141 -10.61 -1.37 11.56
N LYS A 142 -11.08 -2.43 12.24
CA LYS A 142 -12.05 -2.34 13.33
C LYS A 142 -11.47 -3.04 14.55
N LYS A 143 -11.82 -2.54 15.74
CA LYS A 143 -11.59 -3.23 17.00
C LYS A 143 -12.84 -4.05 17.29
N LYS A 144 -12.83 -5.33 16.96
CA LYS A 144 -13.86 -6.27 17.44
C LYS A 144 -13.21 -7.07 18.57
N SER A 145 -13.71 -6.88 19.80
CA SER A 145 -13.15 -7.49 21.01
C SER A 145 -11.63 -7.28 21.17
N SER A 146 -10.92 -8.19 21.83
CA SER A 146 -9.47 -8.11 22.09
C SER A 146 -8.58 -8.20 20.82
N LYS A 147 -9.19 -8.32 19.63
CA LYS A 147 -8.51 -8.43 18.34
C LYS A 147 -8.69 -7.15 17.52
N GLU A 148 -7.57 -6.57 17.10
CA GLU A 148 -7.53 -5.45 16.17
C GLU A 148 -7.16 -6.00 14.78
N TYR A 149 -7.66 -5.41 13.71
CA TYR A 149 -7.11 -5.65 12.38
C TYR A 149 -6.75 -4.31 11.76
N ILE A 150 -5.75 -4.31 10.89
CA ILE A 150 -5.36 -3.12 10.13
C ILE A 150 -5.42 -3.46 8.65
N GLY A 151 -6.34 -2.79 7.94
CA GLY A 151 -6.44 -2.86 6.50
C GLY A 151 -5.61 -1.78 5.79
N GLN A 152 -5.63 -1.82 4.47
CA GLN A 152 -4.86 -0.97 3.57
C GLN A 152 -5.12 0.53 3.79
N ALA A 153 -6.38 0.94 3.98
CA ALA A 153 -6.70 2.36 4.15
C ALA A 153 -6.00 3.01 5.36
N LYS A 154 -5.62 2.23 6.39
CA LYS A 154 -4.89 2.75 7.54
C LYS A 154 -3.46 3.18 7.17
N PHE A 155 -2.77 2.35 6.39
CA PHE A 155 -1.42 2.65 5.91
C PHE A 155 -1.45 3.83 4.92
N GLU A 156 -2.41 3.84 4.00
CA GLU A 156 -2.61 4.94 3.04
C GLU A 156 -2.88 6.27 3.76
N GLN A 157 -3.74 6.26 4.80
CA GLN A 157 -4.03 7.44 5.60
C GLN A 157 -2.78 8.00 6.28
N GLN A 158 -1.86 7.14 6.72
CA GLN A 158 -0.64 7.60 7.38
C GLN A 158 0.29 8.30 6.42
N VAL A 159 0.45 7.75 5.22
CA VAL A 159 1.19 8.41 4.14
C VAL A 159 0.54 9.75 3.79
N ASN A 160 -0.78 9.79 3.64
CA ASN A 160 -1.54 11.02 3.35
C ASN A 160 -1.35 12.08 4.45
N ASN A 161 -1.50 11.69 5.72
CA ASN A 161 -1.35 12.60 6.87
C ASN A 161 0.09 13.12 7.00
N PHE A 162 1.08 12.26 6.79
CA PHE A 162 2.49 12.66 6.79
C PHE A 162 2.76 13.70 5.71
N LEU A 163 2.27 13.49 4.48
CA LEU A 163 2.46 14.43 3.37
C LEU A 163 1.73 15.76 3.62
N LYS A 164 0.50 15.72 4.15
CA LYS A 164 -0.26 16.92 4.51
C LYS A 164 0.41 17.76 5.60
N HIS A 165 0.95 17.11 6.63
CA HIS A 165 1.65 17.81 7.70
C HIS A 165 2.90 18.57 7.18
N ASN A 166 3.48 18.09 6.08
CA ASN A 166 4.66 18.69 5.45
C ASN A 166 4.32 19.65 4.28
N GLU A 167 3.05 20.01 4.06
CA GLU A 167 2.67 20.97 2.99
C GLU A 167 3.21 22.37 3.24
N SER A 168 3.36 22.78 4.49
CA SER A 168 3.82 24.13 4.87
C SER A 168 5.34 24.26 5.01
N THR A 169 6.10 23.17 5.00
CA THR A 169 7.52 23.17 5.41
C THR A 169 8.49 23.46 4.26
N ASN A 170 8.00 23.73 3.04
CA ASN A 170 8.79 23.91 1.81
C ASN A 170 9.96 22.91 1.67
N SER A 171 9.73 21.71 2.18
CA SER A 171 10.76 20.71 2.40
C SER A 171 10.92 19.84 1.17
N ASN A 172 12.15 19.40 0.88
CA ASN A 172 12.42 18.37 -0.12
C ASN A 172 11.94 16.97 0.32
N ILE A 173 11.02 16.88 1.28
CA ILE A 173 10.47 15.65 1.83
C ILE A 173 9.57 15.00 0.79
N GLN A 174 9.81 13.72 0.58
CA GLN A 174 9.05 12.84 -0.29
C GLN A 174 8.77 11.53 0.44
N VAL A 175 7.75 10.81 0.00
CA VAL A 175 7.56 9.41 0.37
C VAL A 175 7.70 8.59 -0.89
N TYR A 176 8.63 7.64 -0.89
CA TYR A 176 8.59 6.58 -1.89
C TYR A 176 7.58 5.55 -1.41
N TYR A 177 6.56 5.30 -2.22
CA TYR A 177 5.45 4.41 -1.92
C TYR A 177 5.29 3.38 -3.04
N GLU A 178 5.06 2.13 -2.65
CA GLU A 178 4.71 1.04 -3.54
C GLU A 178 3.46 0.33 -3.01
N ALA A 179 2.59 -0.07 -3.93
CA ALA A 179 1.47 -0.94 -3.66
C ALA A 179 1.34 -1.97 -4.77
N GLU A 180 1.20 -3.24 -4.42
CA GLU A 180 1.17 -4.36 -5.37
C GLU A 180 0.08 -5.35 -4.99
N ALA A 181 -0.72 -5.73 -5.98
CA ALA A 181 -1.64 -6.85 -5.85
C ALA A 181 -0.86 -8.16 -6.02
N ILE A 182 -1.08 -9.07 -5.09
CA ILE A 182 -0.49 -10.41 -5.11
C ILE A 182 -1.54 -11.39 -5.60
N TYR A 183 -1.21 -12.13 -6.64
CA TYR A 183 -2.10 -13.10 -7.28
C TYR A 183 -1.70 -14.52 -6.93
N ASN A 184 -2.69 -15.41 -7.04
CA ASN A 184 -2.41 -16.82 -7.18
C ASN A 184 -1.88 -17.09 -8.59
N ASP A 185 -0.77 -17.79 -8.76
CA ASP A 185 -0.23 -18.15 -10.07
C ASP A 185 -1.24 -19.02 -10.86
N SER A 186 -2.14 -19.74 -10.17
CA SER A 186 -3.14 -20.63 -10.75
C SER A 186 -4.53 -20.01 -10.95
N GLU A 187 -4.80 -18.82 -10.40
CA GLU A 187 -6.12 -18.17 -10.45
C GLU A 187 -6.01 -16.67 -10.70
N ILE A 188 -7.06 -16.05 -11.26
CA ILE A 188 -7.12 -14.58 -11.41
C ILE A 188 -7.54 -13.90 -10.07
N SER A 189 -7.41 -14.61 -8.95
CA SER A 189 -7.81 -14.14 -7.62
C SER A 189 -6.66 -13.38 -6.95
N VAL A 190 -6.98 -12.21 -6.37
CA VAL A 190 -6.02 -11.43 -5.58
C VAL A 190 -6.03 -11.95 -4.15
N ILE A 191 -4.87 -12.44 -3.70
CA ILE A 191 -4.65 -13.01 -2.38
C ILE A 191 -4.40 -11.92 -1.34
N GLY A 192 -3.95 -10.74 -1.76
CA GLY A 192 -3.69 -9.64 -0.85
C GLY A 192 -2.97 -8.47 -1.50
N THR A 193 -2.68 -7.46 -0.68
CA THR A 193 -1.93 -6.27 -1.10
C THR A 193 -0.62 -6.18 -0.35
N ARG A 194 0.49 -6.10 -1.06
CA ARG A 194 1.78 -5.69 -0.50
C ARG A 194 1.88 -4.18 -0.55
N LEU A 195 2.22 -3.56 0.59
CA LEU A 195 2.47 -2.13 0.71
C LEU A 195 3.87 -1.87 1.23
N TYR A 196 4.53 -0.88 0.65
CA TYR A 196 5.83 -0.40 1.10
C TYR A 196 5.85 1.11 1.08
N ALA A 197 6.36 1.73 2.14
CA ALA A 197 6.68 3.15 2.12
C ALA A 197 7.94 3.45 2.91
N ARG A 198 8.70 4.42 2.41
CA ARG A 198 9.79 5.07 3.14
C ARG A 198 9.85 6.55 2.82
N VAL A 199 10.30 7.34 3.79
CA VAL A 199 10.57 8.76 3.57
C VAL A 199 11.87 8.90 2.76
N VAL A 200 11.91 9.84 1.84
CA VAL A 200 13.04 10.19 0.97
C VAL A 200 13.17 11.71 0.99
N GLY A 201 14.31 12.25 1.40
CA GLY A 201 14.47 13.70 1.56
C GLY A 201 15.75 14.07 2.31
N ASP A 202 16.01 15.37 2.45
CA ASP A 202 17.27 15.94 2.94
C ASP A 202 17.76 15.25 4.23
N GLU A 203 18.94 14.64 4.18
CA GLU A 203 19.59 13.88 5.25
C GLU A 203 19.78 14.70 6.54
N LYS A 204 19.67 16.03 6.42
CA LYS A 204 19.73 17.00 7.52
C LYS A 204 18.50 17.02 8.42
N HIS A 205 17.35 16.54 7.96
CA HIS A 205 16.20 16.29 8.82
C HIS A 205 16.20 14.82 9.21
N PRO A 206 16.68 14.45 10.43
CA PRO A 206 16.68 13.06 10.84
C PRO A 206 15.26 12.52 10.78
N LEU A 207 15.06 11.63 9.80
CA LEU A 207 13.81 11.00 9.37
C LEU A 207 13.06 10.27 10.50
N ASN A 208 13.70 10.17 11.68
CA ASN A 208 13.23 9.49 12.89
C ASN A 208 12.87 10.45 14.05
N LYS A 209 12.87 11.78 13.86
CA LYS A 209 12.55 12.75 14.93
C LYS A 209 11.12 13.29 14.92
N ILE A 210 10.25 12.85 13.99
CA ILE A 210 8.80 12.99 14.19
C ILE A 210 8.33 11.84 15.10
N VAL A 211 8.92 11.76 16.28
CA VAL A 211 8.44 10.95 17.39
C VAL A 211 7.77 11.96 18.31
N ASP A 212 6.46 12.04 18.21
CA ASP A 212 5.65 12.78 19.17
C ASP A 212 5.77 12.04 20.51
N SER A 213 6.64 12.58 21.38
CA SER A 213 7.12 11.97 22.62
C SER A 213 6.05 11.82 23.71
N LYS A 214 4.76 12.02 23.39
CA LYS A 214 3.69 12.10 24.40
C LYS A 214 2.38 11.36 24.10
N LYS A 215 2.22 10.56 23.03
CA LYS A 215 0.97 9.79 22.83
C LYS A 215 1.18 8.30 22.62
N LYS A 216 0.92 7.55 23.69
CA LYS A 216 0.50 6.14 23.66
C LYS A 216 -0.59 5.97 22.61
N GLU A 217 -0.28 5.25 21.52
CA GLU A 217 -1.13 4.25 20.88
C GLU A 217 -0.36 3.66 19.69
N ALA A 218 -0.20 2.34 19.72
CA ALA A 218 0.51 1.54 18.74
C ALA A 218 -0.13 1.66 17.33
N LYS A 219 0.44 2.50 16.46
CA LYS A 219 -0.10 2.89 15.16
C LYS A 219 1.02 2.80 14.10
N PRO A 220 0.74 2.38 12.86
CA PRO A 220 1.82 2.22 11.88
C PRO A 220 2.56 3.55 11.58
N TYR A 221 3.86 3.43 11.36
CA TYR A 221 4.82 4.53 11.19
C TYR A 221 5.49 4.36 9.82
N ILE A 222 5.93 5.43 9.18
CA ILE A 222 6.76 5.32 7.96
C ILE A 222 8.22 5.27 8.44
N PRO A 223 9.02 4.25 8.08
CA PRO A 223 8.78 3.30 7.01
C PRO A 223 8.01 2.04 7.42
N PHE A 224 7.32 1.43 6.44
CA PHE A 224 6.68 0.13 6.59
C PHE A 224 6.88 -0.75 5.34
N HIS A 225 6.88 -2.06 5.55
CA HIS A 225 6.77 -3.07 4.50
C HIS A 225 5.86 -4.20 4.99
N VAL A 226 4.68 -4.30 4.41
CA VAL A 226 3.62 -5.21 4.89
C VAL A 226 2.93 -5.92 3.74
N PHE A 227 2.38 -7.08 4.04
CA PHE A 227 1.43 -7.79 3.20
C PHE A 227 0.11 -7.97 3.95
N ILE A 228 -0.96 -7.47 3.35
CA ILE A 228 -2.32 -7.47 3.91
C ILE A 228 -3.09 -8.57 3.17
N PRO A 229 -3.41 -9.69 3.83
CA PRO A 229 -4.16 -10.77 3.21
C PRO A 229 -5.58 -10.34 2.89
N ASN A 230 -6.11 -10.77 1.75
CA ASN A 230 -7.45 -10.46 1.25
C ASN A 230 -8.50 -11.41 1.84
N VAL A 231 -8.54 -11.48 3.18
CA VAL A 231 -9.41 -12.39 3.93
C VAL A 231 -10.45 -11.60 4.72
N GLU A 232 -11.54 -12.27 5.06
CA GLU A 232 -12.57 -11.78 5.98
C GLU A 232 -12.71 -12.82 7.10
N GLU A 233 -12.59 -12.40 8.36
CA GLU A 233 -12.73 -13.26 9.55
C GLU A 233 -14.03 -12.99 10.32
#